data_AF-A0A8U0QBZ8-F1
#
_entry.id   AF-A0A8U0QBZ8-F1
#
_cell.length_a   1.000
_cell.length_b   1.000
_cell.length_c   1.000
_cell.angle_alpha   90.00
_cell.angle_beta   90.00
_cell.angle_gamma   90.00
#
_symmetry.space_group_name_H-M   'P 1'
#
loop_
_entity.id
_entity.type
_entity.pdbx_description
1 polymer ?
#
loop_
_entity_poly.entity_id
_entity_poly.type
_entity_poly.pdbx_seq_one_letter_code
_entity_poly.pdbx_strand_id
1 'polypeptide(L)'
;DLLGLLKWRSNTSLLQQNLRQLMKVEGGEVVKFLQDTLDALFNIMMENSDSDTFDTLVFDSLVFIIGLISDRKFQHFNPVLETYIRKHFSATLAYTKLTKVLKNYVENAERLTEQLLKAMKALEYIFKFIVRSRVLFNQLYENKGEADFMESLRNLFTSFNEMMNLNSENTGMVKGAALKYVPTIVNDVKLVFDPKELRWVFIRETAVLW
;
A
#
# COMPACT_ATOMS: atom_id res chain seq x y z
N ASP A 1 -18.14 -3.46 -13.97
CA ASP A 1 -18.31 -2.10 -14.51
C ASP A 1 -17.69 -1.12 -13.54
N LEU A 2 -16.72 -0.33 -14.00
CA LEU A 2 -16.03 0.67 -13.18
C LEU A 2 -16.97 1.79 -12.74
N LEU A 3 -18.02 2.07 -13.52
CA LEU A 3 -19.01 3.11 -13.21
C LEU A 3 -19.70 2.87 -11.86
N GLY A 4 -19.92 1.60 -11.48
CA GLY A 4 -20.49 1.24 -10.18
C GLY A 4 -19.61 1.66 -9.01
N LEU A 5 -18.28 1.57 -9.16
CA LEU A 5 -17.33 2.05 -8.16
C LEU A 5 -17.26 3.58 -8.15
N LEU A 6 -17.25 4.24 -9.31
CA LEU A 6 -17.18 5.70 -9.37
C LEU A 6 -18.45 6.38 -8.80
N LYS A 7 -19.60 5.69 -8.86
CA LYS A 7 -20.88 6.11 -8.28
C LYS A 7 -21.19 5.46 -6.93
N TRP A 8 -20.16 4.99 -6.21
CA TRP A 8 -20.35 4.19 -5.00
C TRP A 8 -21.22 4.84 -3.92
N ARG A 9 -21.16 6.18 -3.78
CA ARG A 9 -21.99 6.92 -2.81
C ARG A 9 -23.50 6.78 -3.06
N SER A 10 -23.90 6.49 -4.30
CA SER A 10 -25.30 6.27 -4.65
C SER A 10 -25.80 4.86 -4.30
N ASN A 11 -24.90 3.90 -4.03
CA ASN A 11 -25.25 2.49 -3.79
C ASN A 11 -24.25 1.80 -2.84
N THR A 12 -24.23 2.23 -1.57
CA THR A 12 -23.28 1.72 -0.54
C THR A 12 -23.46 0.23 -0.22
N SER A 13 -24.66 -0.33 -0.41
CA SER A 13 -24.95 -1.76 -0.20
C SER A 13 -24.19 -2.69 -1.16
N LEU A 14 -23.84 -2.20 -2.35
CA LEU A 14 -23.10 -2.96 -3.36
C LEU A 14 -21.59 -2.69 -3.33
N LEU A 15 -21.11 -1.86 -2.38
CA LEU A 15 -19.73 -1.38 -2.37
C LEU A 15 -18.71 -2.51 -2.29
N GLN A 16 -18.94 -3.48 -1.41
CA GLN A 16 -18.06 -4.63 -1.25
C GLN A 16 -17.96 -5.45 -2.56
N GLN A 17 -19.09 -5.64 -3.24
CA GLN A 17 -19.15 -6.31 -4.53
C GLN A 17 -18.43 -5.50 -5.61
N ASN A 18 -18.62 -4.18 -5.65
CA ASN A 18 -17.99 -3.30 -6.63
C ASN A 18 -16.46 -3.31 -6.51
N LEU A 19 -15.92 -3.27 -5.29
CA LEU A 19 -14.47 -3.40 -5.05
C LEU A 19 -13.93 -4.76 -5.54
N ARG A 20 -14.66 -5.85 -5.29
CA ARG A 20 -14.27 -7.17 -5.81
C ARG A 20 -14.35 -7.27 -7.33
N GLN A 21 -15.28 -6.56 -7.96
CA GLN A 21 -15.44 -6.52 -9.41
C GLN A 21 -14.39 -5.65 -10.09
N LEU A 22 -13.88 -4.60 -9.44
CA LEU A 22 -12.79 -3.77 -9.97
C LEU A 22 -11.60 -4.62 -10.42
N MET A 23 -11.20 -5.61 -9.63
CA MET A 23 -10.09 -6.52 -9.94
C MET A 23 -10.35 -7.45 -11.14
N LYS A 24 -11.56 -7.41 -11.72
CA LYS A 24 -11.97 -8.15 -12.92
C LYS A 24 -12.22 -7.22 -14.11
N VAL A 25 -12.18 -5.90 -13.91
CA VAL A 25 -12.35 -4.92 -14.99
C VAL A 25 -11.15 -4.98 -15.93
N GLU A 26 -11.39 -4.74 -17.22
CA GLU A 26 -10.32 -4.68 -18.20
C GLU A 26 -9.33 -3.57 -17.85
N GLY A 27 -8.02 -3.89 -17.85
CA GLY A 27 -6.99 -2.92 -17.47
C GLY A 27 -7.04 -1.61 -18.26
N GLY A 28 -7.47 -1.64 -19.53
CA GLY A 28 -7.64 -0.45 -20.36
C GLY A 28 -8.68 0.54 -19.82
N GLU A 29 -9.77 0.04 -19.23
CA GLU A 29 -10.79 0.89 -18.60
C GLU A 29 -10.26 1.50 -17.30
N VAL A 30 -9.56 0.70 -16.49
CA VAL A 30 -8.97 1.15 -15.22
C VAL A 30 -7.95 2.27 -15.45
N VAL A 31 -7.02 2.10 -16.39
CA VAL A 31 -5.98 3.12 -16.65
C VAL A 31 -6.54 4.40 -17.28
N LYS A 32 -7.64 4.31 -18.04
CA LYS A 32 -8.33 5.47 -18.63
C LYS A 32 -8.92 6.38 -17.55
N PHE A 33 -9.44 5.81 -16.47
CA PHE A 33 -10.02 6.52 -15.34
C PHE A 33 -9.16 6.37 -14.08
N LEU A 34 -7.84 6.31 -14.23
CA LEU A 34 -6.92 5.96 -13.13
C LEU A 34 -7.09 6.90 -11.92
N GLN A 35 -7.09 8.21 -12.17
CA GLN A 35 -7.25 9.21 -11.12
C GLN A 35 -8.60 9.06 -10.42
N ASP A 36 -9.71 9.05 -11.16
CA ASP A 36 -11.06 8.92 -10.57
C ASP A 36 -11.21 7.62 -9.78
N THR A 37 -10.59 6.53 -10.26
CA THR A 37 -10.60 5.24 -9.58
C THR A 37 -9.83 5.31 -8.26
N LEU A 38 -8.63 5.89 -8.26
CA LEU A 38 -7.84 6.05 -7.04
C LEU A 38 -8.52 6.99 -6.04
N ASP A 39 -9.10 8.10 -6.50
CA ASP A 39 -9.86 9.03 -5.66
C ASP A 39 -11.06 8.32 -5.03
N ALA A 40 -11.80 7.51 -5.80
CA ALA A 40 -12.91 6.72 -5.26
C ALA A 40 -12.42 5.73 -4.20
N LEU A 41 -11.34 4.98 -4.46
CA LEU A 41 -10.77 4.00 -3.54
C LEU A 41 -10.36 4.62 -2.20
N PHE A 42 -9.64 5.74 -2.22
CA PHE A 42 -9.21 6.39 -0.99
C PHE A 42 -10.36 7.08 -0.25
N ASN A 43 -11.32 7.66 -0.96
CA ASN A 43 -12.53 8.18 -0.32
C ASN A 43 -13.32 7.07 0.40
N ILE A 44 -13.46 5.88 -0.22
CA ILE A 44 -14.09 4.72 0.41
C ILE A 44 -13.37 4.33 1.70
N MET A 45 -12.03 4.28 1.66
CA MET A 45 -11.19 3.96 2.82
C MET A 45 -11.36 4.99 3.96
N MET A 46 -11.54 6.27 3.63
CA MET A 46 -11.72 7.33 4.63
C MET A 46 -13.16 7.36 5.20
N GLU A 47 -14.18 7.18 4.37
CA GLU A 47 -15.60 7.28 4.76
C GLU A 47 -16.13 5.99 5.43
N ASN A 48 -15.40 4.87 5.37
CA ASN A 48 -15.77 3.62 6.02
C ASN A 48 -14.72 3.20 7.06
N SER A 49 -14.33 4.14 7.92
CA SER A 49 -13.19 4.01 8.83
C SER A 49 -13.28 2.84 9.80
N ASP A 50 -14.50 2.43 10.15
CA ASP A 50 -14.79 1.45 11.22
C ASP A 50 -14.73 0.00 10.74
N SER A 51 -14.43 -0.23 9.46
CA SER A 51 -14.42 -1.55 8.85
C SER A 51 -13.08 -1.90 8.22
N ASP A 52 -12.33 -2.77 8.91
CA ASP A 52 -11.10 -3.39 8.39
C ASP A 52 -11.35 -4.16 7.06
N THR A 53 -12.60 -4.52 6.77
CA THR A 53 -12.99 -5.15 5.50
C THR A 53 -12.78 -4.21 4.32
N PHE A 54 -13.17 -2.94 4.43
CA PHE A 54 -12.99 -1.98 3.34
C PHE A 54 -11.54 -1.55 3.17
N ASP A 55 -10.80 -1.42 4.28
CA ASP A 55 -9.36 -1.17 4.23
C ASP A 55 -8.63 -2.26 3.43
N THR A 56 -8.96 -3.52 3.69
CA THR A 56 -8.38 -4.68 2.97
C THR A 56 -8.77 -4.68 1.48
N LEU A 57 -10.04 -4.45 1.15
CA LEU A 57 -10.51 -4.44 -0.24
C LEU A 57 -9.93 -3.29 -1.06
N VAL A 58 -9.78 -2.12 -0.45
CA VAL A 58 -9.12 -0.98 -1.08
C VAL A 58 -7.63 -1.27 -1.28
N PHE A 59 -6.97 -1.86 -0.28
CA PHE A 59 -5.57 -2.27 -0.41
C PHE A 59 -5.37 -3.27 -1.56
N ASP A 60 -6.20 -4.32 -1.65
CA ASP A 60 -6.16 -5.29 -2.75
C ASP A 60 -6.39 -4.63 -4.12
N SER A 61 -7.32 -3.68 -4.17
CA SER A 61 -7.60 -2.90 -5.38
C SER A 61 -6.41 -2.05 -5.81
N LEU A 62 -5.71 -1.41 -4.86
CA LEU A 62 -4.49 -0.65 -5.13
C LEU A 62 -3.37 -1.56 -5.64
N VAL A 63 -3.16 -2.71 -5.00
CA VAL A 63 -2.17 -3.72 -5.44
C VAL A 63 -2.47 -4.18 -6.87
N PHE A 64 -3.74 -4.40 -7.20
CA PHE A 64 -4.17 -4.75 -8.55
C PHE A 64 -3.85 -3.64 -9.56
N ILE A 65 -4.20 -2.38 -9.27
CA ILE A 65 -3.95 -1.24 -10.15
C ILE A 65 -2.44 -1.04 -10.38
N ILE A 66 -1.64 -1.10 -9.32
CA ILE A 66 -0.18 -0.98 -9.41
C ILE A 66 0.39 -2.14 -10.23
N GLY A 67 -0.12 -3.36 -10.02
CA GLY A 67 0.25 -4.54 -10.79
C GLY A 67 -0.08 -4.40 -12.28
N LEU A 68 -1.24 -3.82 -12.63
CA LEU A 68 -1.60 -3.49 -14.01
C LEU A 68 -0.60 -2.51 -14.63
N ILE A 69 -0.30 -1.41 -13.93
CA ILE A 69 0.61 -0.36 -14.44
C ILE A 69 2.05 -0.88 -14.56
N SER A 70 2.45 -1.84 -13.72
CA SER A 70 3.76 -2.49 -13.80
C SER A 70 3.89 -3.43 -15.00
N ASP A 71 2.79 -3.81 -15.66
CA ASP A 71 2.81 -4.59 -16.89
C ASP A 71 3.34 -3.76 -18.07
N ARG A 72 4.15 -4.38 -18.94
CA ARG A 72 4.72 -3.73 -20.14
C ARG A 72 3.65 -3.08 -21.02
N LYS A 73 2.43 -3.64 -21.04
CA LYS A 73 1.27 -3.09 -21.76
C LYS A 73 0.87 -1.71 -21.27
N PHE A 74 0.97 -1.45 -19.96
CA PHE A 74 0.47 -0.22 -19.32
C PHE A 74 1.56 0.63 -18.65
N GLN A 75 2.84 0.25 -18.74
CA GLN A 75 3.96 0.97 -18.10
C GLN A 75 4.08 2.46 -18.48
N HIS A 76 3.51 2.88 -19.62
CA HIS A 76 3.46 4.29 -20.02
C HIS A 76 2.52 5.14 -19.14
N PHE A 77 1.69 4.51 -18.29
CA PHE A 77 0.89 5.16 -17.25
C PHE A 77 1.65 5.38 -15.92
N ASN A 78 2.88 4.88 -15.76
CA ASN A 78 3.68 5.15 -14.55
C ASN A 78 3.78 6.66 -14.23
N PRO A 79 4.07 7.56 -15.20
CA PRO A 79 4.09 9.00 -14.95
C PRO A 79 2.74 9.58 -14.48
N VAL A 80 1.62 8.96 -14.89
CA VAL A 80 0.27 9.38 -14.47
C VAL A 80 0.05 9.01 -13.01
N LEU A 81 0.43 7.79 -12.60
CA LEU A 81 0.37 7.36 -11.19
C LEU A 81 1.28 8.24 -10.29
N GLU A 82 2.51 8.50 -10.74
CA GLU A 82 3.44 9.40 -10.05
C GLU A 82 2.87 10.82 -9.89
N THR A 83 2.28 11.35 -10.95
CA THR A 83 1.64 12.68 -10.91
C THR A 83 0.45 12.69 -9.95
N TYR A 84 -0.37 11.63 -9.95
CA TYR A 84 -1.47 11.48 -9.01
C TYR A 84 -0.99 11.52 -7.56
N ILE A 85 -0.02 10.68 -7.20
CA ILE A 85 0.56 10.64 -5.84
C ILE A 85 1.07 12.02 -5.44
N ARG A 86 1.82 12.70 -6.33
CA ARG A 86 2.44 13.99 -6.01
C ARG A 86 1.45 15.15 -5.93
N LYS A 87 0.46 15.21 -6.82
CA LYS A 87 -0.36 16.42 -7.02
C LYS A 87 -1.83 16.29 -6.63
N HIS A 88 -2.41 15.10 -6.72
CA HIS A 88 -3.86 14.90 -6.59
C HIS A 88 -4.26 14.15 -5.32
N PHE A 89 -3.42 13.21 -4.88
CA PHE A 89 -3.68 12.43 -3.69
C PHE A 89 -3.80 13.32 -2.43
N SER A 90 -4.84 13.08 -1.64
CA SER A 90 -5.26 13.95 -0.53
C SER A 90 -5.65 13.20 0.76
N ALA A 91 -5.58 11.86 0.79
CA ALA A 91 -6.00 11.08 1.96
C ALA A 91 -4.93 11.10 3.07
N THR A 92 -5.14 11.96 4.07
CA THR A 92 -4.17 12.24 5.16
C THR A 92 -4.04 11.13 6.19
N LEU A 93 -5.03 10.24 6.31
CA LEU A 93 -5.03 9.10 7.23
C LEU A 93 -4.82 7.76 6.54
N ALA A 94 -4.60 7.73 5.23
CA ALA A 94 -4.37 6.48 4.52
C ALA A 94 -3.11 5.74 5.00
N TYR A 95 -2.08 6.45 5.49
CA TYR A 95 -0.85 5.82 5.98
C TYR A 95 -1.10 4.83 7.12
N THR A 96 -2.03 5.11 8.05
CA THR A 96 -2.31 4.21 9.18
C THR A 96 -2.95 2.92 8.70
N LYS A 97 -3.95 3.05 7.81
CA LYS A 97 -4.72 1.94 7.25
C LYS A 97 -3.89 1.07 6.31
N LEU A 98 -3.13 1.68 5.39
CA LEU A 98 -2.27 0.96 4.46
C LEU A 98 -1.16 0.18 5.19
N THR A 99 -0.51 0.81 6.18
CA THR A 99 0.52 0.15 6.99
C THR A 99 -0.08 -1.01 7.80
N LYS A 100 -1.26 -0.82 8.41
CA LYS A 100 -1.96 -1.87 9.15
C LYS A 100 -2.29 -3.09 8.28
N VAL A 101 -2.86 -2.88 7.09
CA VAL A 101 -3.21 -3.99 6.18
C VAL A 101 -1.96 -4.71 5.68
N LEU A 102 -0.92 -3.96 5.29
CA LEU A 102 0.36 -4.55 4.84
C LEU A 102 1.00 -5.37 5.96
N LYS A 103 1.03 -4.86 7.19
CA LYS A 103 1.54 -5.60 8.36
C LYS A 103 0.79 -6.91 8.57
N ASN A 104 -0.55 -6.87 8.53
CA ASN A 104 -1.37 -8.08 8.64
C ASN A 104 -1.05 -9.11 7.54
N TYR A 105 -0.76 -8.69 6.31
CA TYR A 105 -0.36 -9.60 5.24
C TYR A 105 0.98 -10.26 5.54
N VAL A 106 1.95 -9.49 6.05
CA VAL A 106 3.29 -9.98 6.41
C VAL A 106 3.24 -10.95 7.59
N GLU A 107 2.49 -10.62 8.63
CA GLU A 107 2.32 -11.48 9.82
C GLU A 107 1.62 -12.81 9.49
N ASN A 108 0.75 -12.81 8.46
CA ASN A 108 0.01 -13.98 8.00
C ASN A 108 0.57 -14.54 6.68
N ALA A 109 1.87 -14.38 6.42
CA ALA A 109 2.51 -14.71 5.15
C ALA A 109 2.26 -16.15 4.67
N GLU A 110 2.11 -17.12 5.58
CA GLU A 110 1.83 -18.51 5.21
C GLU A 110 0.42 -18.74 4.67
N ARG A 111 -0.56 -17.95 5.14
CA ARG A 111 -1.98 -18.06 4.74
C ARG A 111 -2.32 -17.14 3.57
N LEU A 112 -1.59 -16.03 3.44
CA LEU A 112 -1.80 -14.97 2.46
C LEU A 112 -0.66 -14.86 1.45
N THR A 113 0.05 -15.96 1.18
CA THR A 113 1.25 -15.99 0.33
C THR A 113 1.04 -15.29 -1.02
N GLU A 114 -0.07 -15.57 -1.71
CA GLU A 114 -0.34 -14.99 -3.03
C GLU A 114 -0.64 -13.48 -2.96
N GLN A 115 -1.44 -13.07 -1.99
CA GLN A 115 -1.80 -11.66 -1.76
C GLN A 115 -0.55 -10.87 -1.37
N LEU A 116 0.24 -11.40 -0.45
CA LEU A 116 1.49 -10.79 -0.01
C LEU A 116 2.51 -10.72 -1.15
N LEU A 117 2.64 -11.75 -1.97
CA LEU A 117 3.54 -11.71 -3.13
C LEU A 117 3.15 -10.59 -4.12
N LYS A 118 1.86 -10.38 -4.37
CA LYS A 118 1.38 -9.28 -5.20
C LYS A 118 1.64 -7.92 -4.53
N ALA A 119 1.37 -7.81 -3.23
CA ALA A 119 1.66 -6.61 -2.46
C ALA A 119 3.15 -6.24 -2.46
N MET A 120 4.03 -7.23 -2.33
CA MET A 120 5.49 -7.06 -2.42
C MET A 120 5.93 -6.50 -3.78
N LYS A 121 5.34 -6.99 -4.89
CA LYS A 121 5.62 -6.45 -6.22
C LYS A 121 5.15 -4.99 -6.39
N ALA A 122 4.12 -4.60 -5.66
CA ALA A 122 3.58 -3.24 -5.64
C ALA A 122 4.19 -2.35 -4.53
N LEU A 123 5.13 -2.87 -3.74
CA LEU A 123 5.57 -2.29 -2.47
C LEU A 123 6.10 -0.86 -2.62
N GLU A 124 6.84 -0.59 -3.70
CA GLU A 124 7.37 0.74 -4.00
C GLU A 124 6.27 1.81 -4.01
N TYR A 125 5.22 1.59 -4.81
CA TYR A 125 4.12 2.55 -4.92
C TYR A 125 3.24 2.57 -3.66
N ILE A 126 3.06 1.44 -2.98
CA ILE A 126 2.36 1.40 -1.68
C ILE A 126 3.05 2.32 -0.69
N PHE A 127 4.38 2.26 -0.58
CA PHE A 127 5.14 3.13 0.31
C PHE A 127 5.12 4.60 -0.15
N LYS A 128 5.13 4.89 -1.46
CA LYS A 128 4.91 6.26 -1.94
C LYS A 128 3.58 6.84 -1.46
N PHE A 129 2.50 6.04 -1.44
CA PHE A 129 1.22 6.47 -0.86
C PHE A 129 1.28 6.68 0.66
N ILE A 130 1.90 5.75 1.40
CA ILE A 130 2.09 5.86 2.86
C ILE A 130 2.86 7.13 3.21
N VAL A 131 4.01 7.34 2.58
CA VAL A 131 4.88 8.50 2.79
C VAL A 131 4.16 9.79 2.43
N ARG A 132 3.50 9.83 1.26
CA ARG A 132 2.75 11.02 0.84
C ARG A 132 1.62 11.35 1.80
N SER A 133 0.86 10.34 2.25
CA SER A 133 -0.22 10.50 3.22
C SER A 133 0.31 11.08 4.53
N ARG A 134 1.46 10.60 5.03
CA ARG A 134 2.12 11.16 6.22
C ARG A 134 2.57 12.61 6.02
N VAL A 135 3.17 12.94 4.87
CA VAL A 135 3.57 14.33 4.56
C VAL A 135 2.36 15.26 4.59
N LEU A 136 1.24 14.86 4.00
CA LEU A 136 -0.01 15.64 4.02
C LEU A 136 -0.56 15.79 5.44
N PHE A 137 -0.51 14.74 6.26
CA PHE A 137 -0.91 14.83 7.67
C PHE A 137 -0.03 15.84 8.43
N ASN A 138 1.28 15.79 8.27
CA ASN A 138 2.21 16.71 8.94
C ASN A 138 1.96 18.17 8.57
N GLN A 139 1.58 18.45 7.32
CA GLN A 139 1.23 19.79 6.87
C GLN A 139 -0.01 20.37 7.58
N LEU A 140 -0.93 19.52 8.01
CA LEU A 140 -2.18 19.95 8.66
C LEU A 140 -2.09 19.95 10.20
N TYR A 141 -1.25 19.08 10.76
CA TYR A 141 -1.25 18.79 12.20
C TYR A 141 0.11 18.97 12.89
N GLU A 142 1.08 19.62 12.26
CA GLU A 142 2.36 20.03 12.86
C GLU A 142 3.09 18.89 13.60
N ASN A 143 3.36 17.79 12.91
CA ASN A 143 4.05 16.59 13.42
C ASN A 143 3.33 15.82 14.55
N LYS A 144 2.05 16.09 14.83
CA LYS A 144 1.26 15.20 15.70
C LYS A 144 1.31 13.75 15.21
N GLY A 145 1.25 12.80 16.15
CA GLY A 145 1.25 11.37 15.85
C GLY A 145 2.55 10.84 15.21
N GLU A 146 3.67 11.58 15.32
CA GLU A 146 4.96 11.13 14.80
C GLU A 146 5.46 9.86 15.49
N ALA A 147 5.37 9.82 16.83
CA ALA A 147 5.74 8.63 17.60
C ALA A 147 4.93 7.40 17.16
N ASP A 148 3.61 7.51 17.08
CA ASP A 148 2.72 6.42 16.67
C ASP A 148 3.00 5.95 15.24
N PHE A 149 3.24 6.88 14.31
CA PHE A 149 3.63 6.55 12.94
C PHE A 149 4.94 5.78 12.88
N MET A 150 5.95 6.27 13.62
CA MET A 150 7.28 5.67 13.66
C MET A 150 7.23 4.28 14.30
N GLU A 151 6.48 4.12 15.38
CA GLU A 151 6.25 2.82 16.01
C GLU A 151 5.52 1.86 15.07
N SER A 152 4.48 2.31 14.37
CA SER A 152 3.75 1.51 13.38
C SER A 152 4.67 0.99 12.27
N LEU A 153 5.55 1.83 11.75
CA LEU A 153 6.51 1.42 10.71
C LEU A 153 7.61 0.51 11.25
N ARG A 154 8.13 0.74 12.46
CA ARG A 154 9.06 -0.20 13.11
C ARG A 154 8.43 -1.57 13.25
N ASN A 155 7.22 -1.64 13.79
CA ASN A 155 6.51 -2.89 13.95
C ASN A 155 6.29 -3.61 12.62
N LEU A 156 6.03 -2.87 11.52
CA LEU A 156 5.98 -3.45 10.17
C LEU A 156 7.33 -4.04 9.74
N PHE A 157 8.44 -3.33 9.94
CA PHE A 157 9.77 -3.83 9.61
C PHE A 157 10.15 -5.04 10.47
N THR A 158 9.84 -5.03 11.76
CA THR A 158 9.99 -6.19 12.63
C THR A 158 9.24 -7.40 12.07
N SER A 159 7.96 -7.23 11.66
CA SER A 159 7.18 -8.31 11.03
C SER A 159 7.81 -8.81 9.72
N PHE A 160 8.42 -7.94 8.90
CA PHE A 160 9.15 -8.39 7.71
C PHE A 160 10.32 -9.32 8.08
N ASN A 161 11.05 -9.02 9.16
CA ASN A 161 12.17 -9.84 9.58
C ASN A 161 11.74 -11.16 10.20
N GLU A 162 10.66 -11.15 10.98
CA GLU A 162 10.02 -12.38 11.45
C GLU A 162 9.60 -13.26 10.26
N MET A 163 8.96 -12.68 9.25
CA MET A 163 8.58 -13.38 8.01
C MET A 163 9.80 -13.98 7.30
N MET A 164 10.92 -13.25 7.21
CA MET A 164 12.17 -13.76 6.62
C MET A 164 12.75 -14.95 7.39
N ASN A 165 12.51 -15.05 8.71
CA ASN A 165 12.99 -16.11 9.57
C ASN A 165 12.04 -17.33 9.67
N LEU A 166 10.85 -17.29 9.06
CA LEU A 166 9.92 -18.43 9.07
C LEU A 166 10.50 -19.66 8.36
N ASN A 167 10.49 -20.82 9.01
CA ASN A 167 10.95 -22.09 8.40
C ASN A 167 9.83 -22.77 7.60
N SER A 168 9.28 -22.06 6.60
CA SER A 168 8.14 -22.52 5.80
C SER A 168 8.48 -22.52 4.32
N GLU A 169 8.40 -23.70 3.66
CA GLU A 169 8.67 -23.85 2.23
C GLU A 169 7.77 -22.97 1.35
N ASN A 170 6.54 -22.72 1.80
CA ASN A 170 5.54 -21.93 1.07
C ASN A 170 5.87 -20.43 1.00
N THR A 171 6.77 -19.94 1.87
CA THR A 171 7.12 -18.50 1.95
C THR A 171 8.30 -18.10 1.06
N GLY A 172 8.96 -19.05 0.40
CA GLY A 172 10.21 -18.79 -0.36
C GLY A 172 10.08 -17.69 -1.43
N MET A 173 8.99 -17.71 -2.21
CA MET A 173 8.75 -16.67 -3.23
C MET A 173 8.53 -15.29 -2.64
N VAL A 174 7.83 -15.20 -1.51
CA VAL A 174 7.58 -13.94 -0.81
C VAL A 174 8.88 -13.38 -0.25
N LYS A 175 9.73 -14.23 0.35
CA LYS A 175 11.06 -13.83 0.83
C LYS A 175 11.94 -13.28 -0.29
N GLY A 176 11.96 -13.98 -1.43
CA GLY A 176 12.66 -13.48 -2.63
C GLY A 176 12.13 -12.13 -3.13
N ALA A 177 10.80 -11.93 -3.08
CA ALA A 177 10.21 -10.64 -3.40
C ALA A 177 10.55 -9.57 -2.36
N ALA A 178 10.57 -9.89 -1.06
CA ALA A 178 10.98 -8.99 0.01
C ALA A 178 12.39 -8.46 -0.22
N LEU A 179 13.34 -9.36 -0.48
CA LEU A 179 14.73 -9.02 -0.78
C LEU A 179 14.87 -8.10 -2.00
N LYS A 180 13.98 -8.25 -3.00
CA LYS A 180 13.99 -7.42 -4.19
C LYS A 180 13.37 -6.03 -3.97
N TYR A 181 12.25 -5.95 -3.25
CA TYR A 181 11.42 -4.74 -3.22
C TYR A 181 11.54 -3.93 -1.91
N VAL A 182 11.90 -4.53 -0.78
CA VAL A 182 12.12 -3.76 0.47
C VAL A 182 13.28 -2.75 0.32
N PRO A 183 14.37 -3.03 -0.40
CA PRO A 183 15.39 -2.01 -0.64
C PRO A 183 14.90 -0.79 -1.44
N THR A 184 13.85 -0.91 -2.26
CA THR A 184 13.41 0.19 -3.14
C THR A 184 12.68 1.29 -2.36
N ILE A 185 12.05 0.96 -1.23
CA ILE A 185 11.28 1.90 -0.41
C ILE A 185 12.13 2.75 0.54
N VAL A 186 13.41 2.40 0.72
CA VAL A 186 14.29 3.05 1.72
C VAL A 186 14.43 4.55 1.49
N ASN A 187 14.52 4.97 0.22
CA ASN A 187 14.68 6.38 -0.11
C ASN A 187 13.42 7.19 0.17
N ASP A 188 12.24 6.60 -0.04
CA ASP A 188 10.97 7.26 0.30
C ASP A 188 10.77 7.33 1.82
N VAL A 189 11.11 6.26 2.55
CA VAL A 189 11.03 6.21 4.01
C VAL A 189 11.97 7.24 4.68
N LYS A 190 13.15 7.50 4.08
CA LYS A 190 14.07 8.58 4.49
C LYS A 190 13.47 9.97 4.49
N LEU A 191 12.41 10.21 3.72
CA LEU A 191 11.75 11.52 3.70
C LEU A 191 10.92 11.80 4.96
N VAL A 192 10.55 10.74 5.70
CA VAL A 192 9.65 10.83 6.87
C VAL A 192 10.25 10.28 8.16
N PHE A 193 11.50 9.80 8.13
CA PHE A 193 12.23 9.31 9.30
C PHE A 193 13.40 10.23 9.65
N ASP A 194 13.70 10.35 10.95
CA ASP A 194 14.99 10.85 11.40
C ASP A 194 16.13 9.92 10.90
N PRO A 195 17.17 10.45 10.23
CA PRO A 195 18.32 9.70 9.76
C PRO A 195 19.01 8.80 10.80
N LYS A 196 18.93 9.15 12.10
CA LYS A 196 19.53 8.36 13.20
C LYS A 196 18.72 7.11 13.51
N GLU A 197 17.40 7.21 13.51
CA GLU A 197 16.49 6.11 13.80
C GLU A 197 16.41 5.10 12.66
N LEU A 198 16.51 5.59 11.42
CA LEU A 198 16.63 4.76 10.24
C LEU A 198 17.82 3.81 10.28
N ARG A 199 18.98 4.30 10.72
CA ARG A 199 20.16 3.43 10.86
C ARG A 199 19.89 2.31 11.86
N TRP A 200 19.21 2.59 12.97
CA TRP A 200 18.90 1.56 13.96
C TRP A 200 17.93 0.49 13.44
N VAL A 201 16.86 0.87 12.76
CA VAL A 201 15.89 -0.07 12.18
C VAL A 201 16.55 -0.90 11.06
N PHE A 202 17.30 -0.26 10.16
CA PHE A 202 17.89 -0.98 9.03
C PHE A 202 19.09 -1.86 9.42
N ILE A 203 19.92 -1.44 10.38
CA ILE A 203 21.09 -2.22 10.83
C ILE A 203 20.68 -3.38 11.74
N ARG A 204 19.66 -3.19 12.59
CA ARG A 204 19.32 -4.19 13.62
C ARG A 204 18.19 -5.12 13.20
N GLU A 205 17.24 -4.63 12.43
CA GLU A 205 16.08 -5.42 12.04
C GLU A 205 16.28 -5.97 10.62
N THR A 206 16.61 -5.15 9.63
CA THR A 206 16.71 -5.62 8.22
C THR A 206 18.04 -6.26 7.82
N ALA A 207 18.90 -6.69 8.75
CA ALA A 207 20.24 -7.21 8.42
C ALA A 207 20.23 -8.44 7.48
N VAL A 208 19.11 -9.17 7.42
CA VAL A 208 18.90 -10.31 6.51
C VAL A 208 18.47 -9.86 5.10
N LEU A 209 18.09 -8.60 4.93
CA LEU A 209 17.61 -7.99 3.69
C LEU A 209 18.69 -7.18 2.93
N TRP A 210 19.94 -7.17 3.42
CA TRP A 210 21.09 -6.48 2.83
C TRP A 210 22.30 -7.39 2.66
#